data_AF-A0A7J6X4V7-F1
#
_entry.id   AF-A0A7J6X4V7-F1
#
_cell.length_a   1.000
_cell.length_b   1.000
_cell.length_c   1.000
_cell.angle_alpha   90.00
_cell.angle_beta   90.00
_cell.angle_gamma   90.00
#
_symmetry.space_group_name_H-M   'P 1'
#
loop_
_entity.id
_entity.type
_entity.pdbx_description
1 polymer ?
#
loop_
_entity_poly.entity_id
_entity_poly.type
_entity_poly.pdbx_seq_one_letter_code
_entity_poly.pdbx_strand_id
1 'polypeptide(L)'
;MVRRRINDWNGVTNNSKDHRGRIWILWDIKCMKVDVMHMTDQVIHCKVEDLIAKNKYVLSVVYARNIRKDRSSLWTELQQFSKGLPVSWPWITMGDLNVCREVNEKVGGRKLHYKDVQELAECVELCGIEDTKATGSFFTWTNRHEGSNRILCKLDRCLTNSIWNASYQATEAVFLPHGVSDHSPIILRWPKDARKKNTPFRFFNHWVEHPDFKALVKETWDCDPQGNPMIRVYSKLKILKGKLKGKGGFRKNSRGNTGIPIGHSIGQTRDYSH
;
A
#
# COMPACT_ATOMS: atom_id res chain seq x y z
N MET A 1 4.50 -18.60 40.53
CA MET A 1 5.19 -18.17 39.30
C MET A 1 4.59 -18.95 38.13
N VAL A 2 3.67 -18.36 37.37
CA VAL A 2 2.84 -19.07 36.36
C VAL A 2 3.63 -19.21 35.05
N ARG A 3 4.20 -20.40 34.81
CA ARG A 3 4.61 -20.84 33.46
C ARG A 3 3.36 -21.22 32.67
N ARG A 4 2.72 -20.25 31.99
CA ARG A 4 1.78 -20.59 30.90
C ARG A 4 2.60 -21.15 29.74
N ARG A 5 2.49 -22.46 29.49
CA ARG A 5 3.08 -23.11 28.33
C ARG A 5 2.52 -22.48 27.05
N ILE A 6 3.40 -22.05 26.14
CA ILE A 6 3.11 -21.54 24.80
C ILE A 6 2.75 -22.74 23.88
N ASN A 7 1.85 -23.61 24.30
CA ASN A 7 1.52 -24.82 23.54
C ASN A 7 0.60 -24.55 22.34
N ASP A 8 -0.08 -23.40 22.35
CA ASP A 8 -1.07 -23.04 21.33
C ASP A 8 -0.52 -22.08 20.27
N TRP A 9 0.78 -21.76 20.28
CA TRP A 9 1.38 -20.88 19.27
C TRP A 9 2.20 -21.68 18.27
N ASN A 10 2.11 -21.27 17.01
CA ASN A 10 2.97 -21.73 15.93
C ASN A 10 3.66 -20.53 15.27
N GLY A 11 4.68 -20.80 14.46
CA GLY A 11 5.46 -19.76 13.83
C GLY A 11 6.15 -20.18 12.55
N VAL A 12 6.48 -19.19 11.73
CA VAL A 12 7.37 -19.33 10.58
C VAL A 12 8.41 -18.23 10.62
N THR A 13 9.63 -18.57 10.20
CA THR A 13 10.71 -17.62 9.97
C THR A 13 11.27 -17.77 8.56
N ASN A 14 11.98 -16.76 8.07
CA ASN A 14 12.67 -16.85 6.80
C ASN A 14 14.10 -17.41 6.87
N ASN A 15 14.44 -18.17 7.92
CA ASN A 15 15.80 -18.71 8.14
C ASN A 15 16.32 -19.55 6.96
N SER A 16 15.42 -20.22 6.22
CA SER A 16 15.79 -21.01 5.05
C SER A 16 16.23 -20.16 3.85
N LYS A 17 16.00 -18.85 3.88
CA LYS A 17 16.34 -17.88 2.82
C LYS A 17 17.36 -16.84 3.28
N ASP A 18 17.40 -16.51 4.57
CA ASP A 18 18.42 -15.66 5.19
C ASP A 18 18.88 -16.30 6.49
N HIS A 19 20.17 -16.63 6.60
CA HIS A 19 20.79 -17.19 7.80
C HIS A 19 20.54 -16.36 9.08
N ARG A 20 20.25 -15.06 8.94
CA ARG A 20 19.94 -14.18 10.07
C ARG A 20 18.51 -14.25 10.54
N GLY A 21 17.60 -14.83 9.75
CA GLY A 21 16.21 -15.02 10.17
C GLY A 21 15.52 -13.73 10.57
N ARG A 22 15.39 -12.76 9.66
CA ARG A 22 14.96 -11.40 10.03
C ARG A 22 13.45 -11.23 10.08
N ILE A 23 12.69 -12.17 9.52
CA ILE A 23 11.23 -12.11 9.47
C ILE A 23 10.67 -13.28 10.25
N TRP A 24 9.82 -12.97 11.22
CA TRP A 24 9.15 -13.93 12.09
C TRP A 24 7.66 -13.64 12.06
N ILE A 25 6.86 -14.67 11.84
CA ILE A 25 5.40 -14.60 11.95
C ILE A 25 5.02 -15.63 13.01
N LEU A 26 4.36 -15.18 14.06
CA LEU A 26 3.88 -16.00 15.16
C LEU A 26 2.37 -15.86 15.27
N TRP A 27 1.66 -16.95 15.49
CA TRP A 27 0.20 -16.93 15.63
C TRP A 27 -0.29 -18.00 16.62
N ASP A 28 -1.43 -17.71 17.24
CA ASP A 28 -2.18 -18.68 18.04
C ASP A 28 -2.99 -19.59 17.10
N ILE A 29 -2.73 -20.90 17.15
CA ILE A 29 -3.36 -21.91 16.28
C ILE A 29 -4.86 -22.07 16.53
N LYS A 30 -5.36 -21.63 17.70
CA LYS A 30 -6.79 -21.60 18.00
C LYS A 30 -7.50 -20.44 17.31
N CYS A 31 -6.77 -19.37 17.00
CA CYS A 31 -7.31 -18.16 16.41
C CYS A 31 -7.06 -18.08 14.90
N MET A 32 -5.94 -18.61 14.42
CA MET A 32 -5.46 -18.40 13.06
C MET A 32 -4.94 -19.69 12.44
N LYS A 33 -5.25 -19.89 11.16
CA LYS A 33 -4.54 -20.81 10.29
C LYS A 33 -3.71 -20.00 9.30
N VAL A 34 -2.42 -20.31 9.22
CA VAL A 34 -1.46 -19.61 8.35
C VAL A 34 -0.75 -20.62 7.47
N ASP A 35 -0.92 -20.47 6.16
CA ASP A 35 -0.27 -21.30 5.14
C ASP A 35 0.73 -20.43 4.35
N VAL A 36 2.02 -20.79 4.38
CA VAL A 36 3.06 -20.06 3.62
C VAL A 36 2.90 -20.33 2.13
N MET A 37 2.72 -19.27 1.34
CA MET A 37 2.60 -19.35 -0.11
C MET A 37 3.96 -19.22 -0.80
N HIS A 38 4.75 -18.24 -0.36
CA HIS A 38 6.07 -17.96 -0.92
C HIS A 38 6.94 -17.23 0.11
N MET A 39 8.26 -17.34 -0.03
CA MET A 39 9.21 -16.79 0.94
C MET A 39 10.55 -16.47 0.27
N THR A 40 11.05 -15.27 0.56
CA THR A 40 12.40 -14.80 0.23
C THR A 40 13.15 -14.34 1.47
N ASP A 41 14.34 -13.77 1.30
CA ASP A 41 15.10 -13.14 2.36
C ASP A 41 14.50 -11.81 2.85
N GLN A 42 13.59 -11.20 2.08
CA GLN A 42 13.00 -9.89 2.36
C GLN A 42 11.48 -9.89 2.56
N VAL A 43 10.78 -10.99 2.23
CA VAL A 43 9.32 -11.09 2.42
C VAL A 43 8.87 -12.53 2.67
N ILE A 44 7.87 -12.70 3.54
CA ILE A 44 7.10 -13.94 3.66
C ILE A 44 5.66 -13.65 3.24
N HIS A 45 5.16 -14.38 2.24
CA HIS A 45 3.77 -14.35 1.79
C HIS A 45 3.00 -15.51 2.39
N CYS A 46 1.91 -15.21 3.08
CA CYS A 46 1.05 -16.18 3.75
C CYS A 46 -0.40 -16.00 3.35
N LYS A 47 -1.11 -17.12 3.16
CA LYS A 47 -2.56 -17.15 3.21
C LYS A 47 -2.96 -17.30 4.67
N VAL A 48 -3.82 -16.40 5.15
CA VAL A 48 -4.29 -16.37 6.54
C VAL A 48 -5.79 -16.59 6.57
N GLU A 49 -6.22 -17.47 7.46
CA GLU A 49 -7.62 -17.69 7.82
C GLU A 49 -7.81 -17.42 9.30
N ASP A 50 -8.58 -16.38 9.62
CA ASP A 50 -9.00 -16.06 10.98
C ASP A 50 -10.17 -16.98 11.35
N LEU A 51 -9.92 -17.91 12.27
CA LEU A 51 -10.87 -18.93 12.68
C LEU A 51 -12.02 -18.36 13.53
N ILE A 52 -11.81 -17.19 14.15
CA ILE A 52 -12.78 -16.53 15.03
C ILE A 52 -13.66 -15.56 14.23
N ALA A 53 -13.05 -14.75 13.36
CA ALA A 53 -13.76 -13.80 12.52
C ALA A 53 -14.25 -14.39 11.19
N LYS A 54 -13.79 -15.60 10.84
CA LYS A 54 -14.06 -16.28 9.55
C LYS A 54 -13.60 -15.46 8.33
N ASN A 55 -12.53 -14.68 8.51
CA ASN A 55 -11.91 -13.89 7.45
C ASN A 55 -10.82 -14.67 6.73
N LYS A 56 -10.64 -14.41 5.44
CA LYS A 56 -9.56 -14.99 4.62
C LYS A 56 -8.87 -13.91 3.83
N TYR A 57 -7.54 -13.87 3.90
CA TYR A 57 -6.75 -12.85 3.22
C TYR A 57 -5.32 -13.33 3.00
N VAL A 58 -4.57 -12.57 2.21
CA VAL A 58 -3.13 -12.75 2.06
C VAL A 58 -2.40 -11.68 2.84
N LEU A 59 -1.39 -12.10 3.59
CA LEU A 59 -0.48 -11.27 4.35
C LEU A 59 0.93 -11.41 3.77
N SER A 60 1.55 -10.29 3.40
CA SER A 60 2.99 -10.21 3.16
C SER A 60 3.65 -9.51 4.35
N VAL A 61 4.59 -10.17 5.00
CA VAL A 61 5.41 -9.55 6.05
C VAL A 61 6.79 -9.25 5.47
N VAL A 62 7.17 -7.98 5.50
CA VAL A 62 8.35 -7.46 4.78
C VAL A 62 9.42 -6.99 5.77
N TYR A 63 10.66 -7.32 5.43
CA TYR A 63 11.85 -6.66 5.97
C TYR A 63 12.81 -6.39 4.81
N ALA A 64 12.75 -5.18 4.27
CA ALA A 64 13.53 -4.79 3.11
C ALA A 64 15.01 -4.57 3.48
N ARG A 65 15.92 -4.80 2.53
CA ARG A 65 17.34 -4.49 2.71
C ARG A 65 17.56 -2.98 2.78
N ASN A 66 18.56 -2.55 3.55
CA ASN A 66 18.94 -1.14 3.69
C ASN A 66 19.57 -0.59 2.41
N ILE A 67 20.30 -1.43 1.66
CA ILE A 67 21.01 -1.06 0.44
C ILE A 67 20.04 -1.13 -0.74
N ARG A 68 19.89 -0.02 -1.48
CA ARG A 68 18.97 0.09 -2.62
C ARG A 68 19.10 -1.06 -3.64
N LYS A 69 20.33 -1.39 -4.02
CA LYS A 69 20.62 -2.45 -5.01
C LYS A 69 20.09 -3.82 -4.57
N ASP A 70 20.16 -4.11 -3.27
CA ASP A 70 19.70 -5.39 -2.74
C ASP A 70 18.18 -5.36 -2.49
N ARG A 71 17.63 -4.17 -2.22
CA ARG A 71 16.19 -3.95 -2.04
C ARG A 71 15.40 -4.07 -3.34
N SER A 72 15.98 -3.81 -4.50
CA SER A 72 15.23 -3.85 -5.78
C SER A 72 14.63 -5.23 -6.11
N SER A 73 15.20 -6.32 -5.59
CA SER A 73 14.62 -7.66 -5.76
C SER A 73 13.29 -7.81 -5.02
N LEU A 74 13.12 -7.18 -3.86
CA LEU A 74 11.84 -7.14 -3.15
C LEU A 74 10.75 -6.46 -3.99
N TRP A 75 11.05 -5.34 -4.66
CA TRP A 75 10.07 -4.66 -5.51
C TRP A 75 9.61 -5.54 -6.66
N THR A 76 10.55 -6.27 -7.26
CA THR A 76 10.25 -7.24 -8.32
C THR A 76 9.38 -8.38 -7.78
N GLU A 77 9.72 -8.92 -6.62
CA GLU A 77 8.97 -9.99 -5.94
C GLU A 77 7.52 -9.57 -5.67
N LEU A 78 7.31 -8.40 -5.04
CA LEU A 78 5.96 -7.90 -4.75
C LEU A 78 5.13 -7.69 -6.02
N GLN A 79 5.73 -7.18 -7.09
CA GLN A 79 5.04 -7.00 -8.38
C GLN A 79 4.67 -8.34 -9.03
N GLN A 80 5.57 -9.33 -8.99
CA GLN A 80 5.30 -10.67 -9.53
C GLN A 80 4.21 -11.37 -8.72
N PHE A 81 4.32 -11.33 -7.39
CA PHE A 81 3.34 -11.87 -6.48
C PHE A 81 1.96 -11.24 -6.70
N SER A 82 1.90 -9.90 -6.79
CA SER A 82 0.67 -9.17 -7.08
C SER A 82 0.02 -9.57 -8.40
N LYS A 83 0.81 -9.86 -9.45
CA LYS A 83 0.30 -10.32 -10.76
C LYS A 83 -0.22 -11.74 -10.72
N GLY A 84 0.42 -12.61 -9.93
CA GLY A 84 -0.01 -14.00 -9.73
C GLY A 84 -1.18 -14.16 -8.76
N LEU A 85 -1.45 -13.14 -7.93
CA LEU A 85 -2.51 -13.19 -6.94
C LEU A 85 -3.90 -13.15 -7.61
N PRO A 86 -4.85 -14.01 -7.20
CA PRO A 86 -6.22 -13.91 -7.70
C PRO A 86 -6.83 -12.54 -7.41
N VAL A 87 -7.43 -11.94 -8.42
CA VAL A 87 -8.05 -10.60 -8.38
C VAL A 87 -9.20 -10.44 -7.38
N SER A 88 -9.65 -11.51 -6.74
CA SER A 88 -10.68 -11.52 -5.69
C SER A 88 -10.12 -11.65 -4.28
N TRP A 89 -8.79 -11.73 -4.12
CA TRP A 89 -8.17 -11.97 -2.82
C TRP A 89 -7.80 -10.64 -2.13
N PRO A 90 -8.29 -10.41 -0.90
CA PRO A 90 -7.81 -9.32 -0.07
C PRO A 90 -6.33 -9.50 0.23
N TRP A 91 -5.54 -8.45 -0.01
CA TRP A 91 -4.11 -8.49 0.21
C TRP A 91 -3.64 -7.31 1.04
N ILE A 92 -2.85 -7.63 2.06
CA ILE A 92 -2.16 -6.68 2.90
C ILE A 92 -0.67 -6.98 2.93
N THR A 93 0.14 -5.95 2.80
CA THR A 93 1.60 -5.99 2.91
C THR A 93 2.01 -5.08 4.05
N MET A 94 2.78 -5.57 5.01
CA MET A 94 3.22 -4.77 6.15
C MET A 94 4.63 -5.10 6.60
N GLY A 95 5.27 -4.12 7.22
CA GLY A 95 6.61 -4.25 7.79
C GLY A 95 7.53 -3.11 7.38
N ASP A 96 8.81 -3.34 7.55
CA ASP A 96 9.86 -2.34 7.34
C ASP A 96 10.31 -2.35 5.87
N LEU A 97 10.01 -1.26 5.15
CA LEU A 97 10.42 -1.08 3.76
C LEU A 97 11.81 -0.45 3.62
N ASN A 98 12.42 0.01 4.72
CA ASN A 98 13.71 0.70 4.75
C ASN A 98 13.84 1.87 3.75
N VAL A 99 12.71 2.49 3.39
CA VAL A 99 12.67 3.64 2.48
C VAL A 99 11.44 4.51 2.74
N CYS A 100 11.64 5.84 2.69
CA CYS A 100 10.56 6.82 2.72
C CYS A 100 9.93 6.97 1.32
N ARG A 101 8.62 7.24 1.26
CA ARG A 101 7.89 7.50 0.01
C ARG A 101 7.84 8.98 -0.34
N GLU A 102 7.95 9.87 0.63
CA GLU A 102 7.85 11.31 0.42
C GLU A 102 8.96 12.06 1.16
N VAL A 103 9.25 13.29 0.72
CA VAL A 103 10.32 14.12 1.31
C VAL A 103 9.99 14.53 2.75
N ASN A 104 8.71 14.76 3.05
CA ASN A 104 8.20 15.10 4.39
C ASN A 104 8.26 13.90 5.37
N GLU A 105 8.52 12.69 4.89
CA GLU A 105 8.63 11.47 5.71
C GLU A 105 10.04 11.27 6.30
N LYS A 106 10.94 12.26 6.12
CA LYS A 106 12.27 12.28 6.73
C LYS A 106 12.63 13.63 7.31
N VAL A 107 13.22 13.60 8.50
CA VAL A 107 13.83 14.75 9.17
C VAL A 107 15.27 14.42 9.54
N GLY A 108 16.19 15.35 9.29
CA GLY A 108 17.60 15.21 9.62
C GLY A 108 18.37 14.24 8.70
N GLY A 109 19.68 14.17 8.92
CA GLY A 109 20.58 13.31 8.17
C GLY A 109 20.66 13.65 6.68
N ARG A 110 21.06 12.66 5.86
CA ARG A 110 21.17 12.82 4.41
C ARG A 110 19.80 12.90 3.75
N LYS A 111 19.65 13.81 2.77
CA LYS A 111 18.46 13.91 1.92
C LYS A 111 18.11 12.56 1.29
N LEU A 112 16.82 12.33 1.08
CA LEU A 112 16.36 11.15 0.36
C LEU A 112 16.91 11.14 -1.05
N HIS A 113 17.28 9.95 -1.52
CA HIS A 113 17.70 9.77 -2.89
C HIS A 113 16.46 9.60 -3.78
N TYR A 114 16.31 10.41 -4.82
CA TYR A 114 15.11 10.43 -5.66
C TYR A 114 14.75 9.05 -6.23
N LYS A 115 15.76 8.26 -6.65
CA LYS A 115 15.52 6.90 -7.17
C LYS A 115 14.90 5.95 -6.15
N ASP A 116 15.26 6.07 -4.87
CA ASP A 116 14.69 5.21 -3.82
C ASP A 116 13.18 5.46 -3.65
N VAL A 117 12.81 6.73 -3.66
CA VAL A 117 11.42 7.18 -3.58
C VAL A 117 10.63 6.72 -4.82
N GLN A 118 11.21 6.92 -6.01
CA GLN A 118 10.59 6.55 -7.28
C GLN A 118 10.36 5.04 -7.39
N GLU A 119 11.36 4.21 -7.06
CA GLU A 119 11.26 2.75 -7.14
C GLU A 119 10.13 2.20 -6.24
N LEU A 120 9.98 2.74 -5.02
CA LEU A 120 8.86 2.36 -4.16
C LEU A 120 7.52 2.86 -4.73
N ALA A 121 7.45 4.09 -5.23
CA ALA A 121 6.22 4.62 -5.82
C ALA A 121 5.75 3.78 -7.02
N GLU A 122 6.67 3.38 -7.91
CA GLU A 122 6.39 2.50 -9.03
C GLU A 122 5.94 1.11 -8.58
N CYS A 123 6.60 0.53 -7.58
CA CYS A 123 6.20 -0.77 -7.03
C CYS A 123 4.78 -0.74 -6.46
N VAL A 124 4.46 0.28 -5.66
CA VAL A 124 3.14 0.47 -5.04
C VAL A 124 2.04 0.61 -6.11
N GLU A 125 2.29 1.45 -7.12
CA GLU A 125 1.38 1.67 -8.25
C GLU A 125 1.14 0.37 -9.04
N LEU A 126 2.20 -0.33 -9.43
CA LEU A 126 2.11 -1.56 -10.22
C LEU A 126 1.46 -2.71 -9.46
N CYS A 127 1.62 -2.75 -8.14
CA CYS A 127 0.92 -3.72 -7.27
C CYS A 127 -0.55 -3.34 -7.01
N GLY A 128 -0.96 -2.11 -7.31
CA GLY A 128 -2.30 -1.62 -6.99
C GLY A 128 -2.60 -1.66 -5.49
N ILE A 129 -1.60 -1.36 -4.67
CA ILE A 129 -1.70 -1.25 -3.21
C ILE A 129 -1.59 0.21 -2.79
N GLU A 130 -2.12 0.56 -1.62
CA GLU A 130 -2.07 1.92 -1.08
C GLU A 130 -1.87 1.90 0.43
N ASP A 131 -1.34 2.99 0.99
CA ASP A 131 -1.20 3.11 2.45
C ASP A 131 -2.58 3.00 3.12
N THR A 132 -2.69 2.07 4.06
CA THR A 132 -3.85 1.95 4.93
C THR A 132 -3.98 3.22 5.78
N LYS A 133 -5.22 3.62 6.12
CA LYS A 133 -5.46 4.72 7.06
C LYS A 133 -4.63 4.51 8.32
N ALA A 134 -3.82 5.52 8.68
CA ALA A 134 -2.90 5.43 9.80
C ALA A 134 -3.22 6.44 10.91
N THR A 135 -2.96 6.05 12.16
CA THR A 135 -2.97 6.94 13.34
C THR A 135 -1.76 6.66 14.23
N GLY A 136 -1.46 7.59 15.15
CA GLY A 136 -0.32 7.48 16.06
C GLY A 136 0.96 8.11 15.50
N SER A 137 2.11 7.49 15.75
CA SER A 137 3.43 8.01 15.37
C SER A 137 3.57 8.14 13.85
N PHE A 138 3.80 9.35 13.36
CA PHE A 138 4.05 9.57 11.93
C PHE A 138 5.42 9.04 11.50
N PHE A 139 6.47 9.37 12.24
CA PHE A 139 7.80 8.77 12.05
C PHE A 139 7.84 7.43 12.78
N THR A 140 8.25 6.40 12.08
CA THR A 140 8.26 5.01 12.58
C THR A 140 9.63 4.55 12.96
N TRP A 141 10.68 5.31 12.63
CA TRP A 141 12.05 5.01 12.98
C TRP A 141 12.79 6.27 13.46
N THR A 142 13.68 6.10 14.44
CA THR A 142 14.60 7.14 14.89
C THR A 142 15.98 6.59 15.20
N ASN A 143 17.04 7.34 14.88
CA ASN A 143 18.39 6.98 15.33
C ASN A 143 18.62 7.21 16.84
N ARG A 144 17.61 7.65 17.60
CA ARG A 144 17.65 7.92 19.05
C ARG A 144 18.62 9.01 19.50
N HIS A 145 19.17 9.77 18.56
CA HIS A 145 19.99 10.93 18.92
C HIS A 145 19.11 12.15 19.19
N GLU A 146 19.63 13.08 19.97
CA GLU A 146 18.99 14.35 20.29
C GLU A 146 19.60 15.50 19.46
N GLY A 147 18.93 16.65 19.48
CA GLY A 147 19.40 17.88 18.83
C GLY A 147 19.59 17.74 17.31
N SER A 148 20.66 18.34 16.80
CA SER A 148 20.98 18.41 15.36
C SER A 148 21.29 17.06 14.72
N ASN A 149 21.67 16.06 15.52
CA ASN A 149 22.00 14.71 15.04
C ASN A 149 20.77 13.80 14.98
N ARG A 150 19.58 14.27 15.39
CA ARG A 150 18.35 13.49 15.35
C ARG A 150 17.92 13.22 13.91
N ILE A 151 17.68 11.94 13.62
CA ILE A 151 17.09 11.49 12.36
C ILE A 151 15.77 10.81 12.68
N LEU A 152 14.72 11.19 11.95
CA LEU A 152 13.40 10.59 12.00
C LEU A 152 13.00 10.17 10.58
N CYS A 153 12.50 8.95 10.43
CA CYS A 153 12.04 8.43 9.15
C CYS A 153 10.71 7.69 9.32
N LYS A 154 9.87 7.69 8.28
CA LYS A 154 8.74 6.75 8.15
C LYS A 154 9.15 5.63 7.20
N LEU A 155 9.52 4.49 7.78
CA LEU A 155 10.05 3.31 7.08
C LEU A 155 9.07 2.13 7.09
N ASP A 156 8.32 2.00 8.18
CA ASP A 156 7.37 0.91 8.39
C ASP A 156 6.02 1.27 7.77
N ARG A 157 5.42 0.33 7.05
CA ARG A 157 4.15 0.56 6.34
C ARG A 157 3.17 -0.57 6.51
N CYS A 158 1.91 -0.23 6.24
CA CYS A 158 0.82 -1.14 6.03
C CYS A 158 0.12 -0.72 4.73
N LEU A 159 0.20 -1.58 3.71
CA LEU A 159 -0.26 -1.35 2.36
C LEU A 159 -1.34 -2.37 2.00
N THR A 160 -2.44 -1.93 1.39
CA THR A 160 -3.61 -2.77 1.12
C THR A 160 -4.07 -2.61 -0.31
N ASN A 161 -4.52 -3.70 -0.94
CA ASN A 161 -5.16 -3.62 -2.26
C ASN A 161 -6.64 -3.18 -2.17
N SER A 162 -7.23 -2.85 -3.32
CA SER A 162 -8.64 -2.41 -3.38
C SER A 162 -9.63 -3.46 -2.88
N ILE A 163 -9.30 -4.75 -3.01
CA ILE A 163 -10.13 -5.85 -2.52
C ILE A 163 -10.15 -5.87 -0.99
N TRP A 164 -9.00 -5.68 -0.35
CA TRP A 164 -8.92 -5.50 1.10
C TRP A 164 -9.80 -4.35 1.57
N ASN A 165 -9.70 -3.19 0.92
CA ASN A 165 -10.46 -2.00 1.30
C ASN A 165 -11.98 -2.18 1.13
N ALA A 166 -12.41 -3.03 0.18
CA ALA A 166 -13.81 -3.39 0.01
C ALA A 166 -14.29 -4.40 1.07
N SER A 167 -13.45 -5.37 1.44
CA SER A 167 -13.79 -6.45 2.38
C SER A 167 -13.71 -6.04 3.84
N TYR A 168 -12.69 -5.26 4.22
CA TYR A 168 -12.36 -4.90 5.60
C TYR A 168 -12.44 -3.39 5.78
N GLN A 169 -13.66 -2.88 5.71
CA GLN A 169 -13.92 -1.44 5.86
C GLN A 169 -13.48 -0.95 7.23
N ALA A 170 -13.01 0.30 7.29
CA ALA A 170 -12.45 0.90 8.50
C ALA A 170 -11.23 0.17 9.07
N THR A 171 -10.46 -0.55 8.23
CA THR A 171 -9.11 -0.97 8.59
C THR A 171 -8.26 0.26 8.93
N GLU A 172 -7.51 0.17 10.01
CA GLU A 172 -6.61 1.20 10.52
C GLU A 172 -5.28 0.58 10.96
N ALA A 173 -4.17 1.20 10.56
CA ALA A 173 -2.84 0.91 11.06
C ALA A 173 -2.47 1.91 12.16
N VAL A 174 -2.37 1.44 13.41
CA VAL A 174 -2.02 2.27 14.57
C VAL A 174 -0.52 2.12 14.85
N PHE A 175 0.24 3.18 14.62
CA PHE A 175 1.67 3.25 14.92
C PHE A 175 1.85 3.71 16.36
N LEU A 176 2.36 2.81 17.22
CA LEU A 176 2.51 3.11 18.64
C LEU A 176 3.67 4.08 18.90
N PRO A 177 3.73 4.72 20.08
CA PRO A 177 4.93 5.44 20.48
C PRO A 177 6.16 4.53 20.48
N HIS A 178 7.32 5.10 20.17
CA HIS A 178 8.60 4.40 20.26
C HIS A 178 8.80 3.87 21.69
N GLY A 179 9.07 2.57 21.81
CA GLY A 179 9.39 1.93 23.08
C GLY A 179 10.90 1.76 23.25
N VAL A 180 11.31 0.54 23.63
CA VAL A 180 12.73 0.15 23.68
C VAL A 180 13.37 -0.07 22.30
N SER A 181 12.58 -0.19 21.23
CA SER A 181 13.05 -0.24 19.84
C SER A 181 13.13 1.17 19.22
N ASP A 182 14.12 1.37 18.36
CA ASP A 182 14.21 2.50 17.44
C ASP A 182 13.08 2.53 16.41
N HIS A 183 12.35 1.43 16.23
CA HIS A 183 11.12 1.35 15.45
C HIS A 183 9.84 1.50 16.31
N SER A 184 8.79 2.01 15.67
CA SER A 184 7.43 2.08 16.17
C SER A 184 6.66 0.80 15.81
N PRO A 185 6.15 0.03 16.78
CA PRO A 185 5.26 -1.09 16.49
C PRO A 185 3.99 -0.67 15.75
N ILE A 186 3.50 -1.52 14.84
CA ILE A 186 2.23 -1.33 14.12
C ILE A 186 1.19 -2.29 14.69
N ILE A 187 0.01 -1.76 15.06
CA ILE A 187 -1.18 -2.57 15.32
C ILE A 187 -2.17 -2.37 14.18
N LEU A 188 -2.50 -3.44 13.48
CA LEU A 188 -3.58 -3.42 12.50
C LEU A 188 -4.92 -3.73 13.18
N ARG A 189 -5.92 -2.88 12.96
CA ARG A 189 -7.28 -3.02 13.50
C ARG A 189 -8.29 -2.95 12.38
N TRP A 190 -9.25 -3.87 12.38
CA TRP A 190 -10.42 -3.80 11.51
C TRP A 190 -11.64 -4.29 12.30
N PRO A 191 -12.67 -3.45 12.53
CA PRO A 191 -13.81 -3.84 13.34
C PRO A 191 -14.65 -4.90 12.62
N LYS A 192 -15.05 -5.96 13.34
CA LYS A 192 -16.03 -6.95 12.85
C LYS A 192 -17.36 -6.31 12.42
N ASP A 193 -17.77 -5.27 13.15
CA ASP A 193 -19.02 -4.54 12.95
C ASP A 193 -18.79 -3.14 12.37
N ALA A 194 -17.80 -2.98 11.50
CA ALA A 194 -17.79 -1.83 10.60
C ALA A 194 -18.98 -1.98 9.64
N ARG A 195 -20.21 -1.72 10.16
CA ARG A 195 -21.45 -1.62 9.39
C ARG A 195 -21.07 -0.90 8.13
N LYS A 196 -21.31 -1.51 6.96
CA LYS A 196 -21.00 -0.95 5.64
C LYS A 196 -21.15 0.56 5.70
N LYS A 197 -20.05 1.28 5.96
CA LYS A 197 -20.14 2.72 5.94
C LYS A 197 -20.29 2.95 4.45
N ASN A 198 -21.42 3.52 4.05
CA ASN A 198 -21.62 3.99 2.69
C ASN A 198 -20.52 5.01 2.43
N THR A 199 -19.34 4.53 2.02
CA THR A 199 -18.25 5.36 1.59
C THR A 199 -18.75 6.01 0.31
N PRO A 200 -18.93 7.34 0.31
CA PRO A 200 -19.38 8.03 -0.88
C PRO A 200 -18.39 7.72 -1.99
N PHE A 201 -18.92 7.48 -3.18
CA PHE A 201 -18.07 7.34 -4.35
C PHE A 201 -17.28 8.63 -4.52
N ARG A 202 -15.95 8.51 -4.57
CA ARG A 202 -15.06 9.61 -4.89
C ARG A 202 -14.67 9.47 -6.35
N PHE A 203 -14.93 10.50 -7.12
CA PHE A 203 -14.42 10.64 -8.47
C PHE A 203 -12.95 11.06 -8.37
N PHE A 204 -12.07 10.34 -9.05
CA PHE A 204 -10.65 10.72 -9.11
C PHE A 204 -10.39 11.54 -10.37
N ASN A 205 -9.74 12.70 -10.24
CA ASN A 205 -9.48 13.59 -11.38
C ASN A 205 -8.67 12.93 -12.50
N HIS A 206 -7.76 12.03 -12.17
CA HIS A 206 -6.96 11.29 -13.16
C HIS A 206 -7.80 10.42 -14.10
N TRP A 207 -9.06 10.09 -13.76
CA TRP A 207 -9.93 9.38 -14.70
C TRP A 207 -10.27 10.21 -15.91
N VAL A 208 -10.37 11.54 -15.77
CA VAL A 208 -10.63 12.45 -16.90
C VAL A 208 -9.48 12.43 -17.92
N GLU A 209 -8.28 12.13 -17.46
CA GLU A 209 -7.06 12.08 -18.26
C GLU A 209 -6.90 10.75 -19.01
N HIS A 210 -7.69 9.72 -18.69
CA HIS A 210 -7.56 8.44 -19.36
C HIS A 210 -8.12 8.50 -20.80
N PRO A 211 -7.40 7.97 -21.82
CA PRO A 211 -7.83 8.01 -23.22
C PRO A 211 -9.27 7.57 -23.46
N ASP A 212 -9.71 6.45 -22.86
CA ASP A 212 -11.07 5.95 -23.08
C ASP A 212 -12.14 6.54 -22.14
N PHE A 213 -11.81 7.53 -21.29
CA PHE A 213 -12.79 8.15 -20.38
C PHE A 213 -13.97 8.76 -21.11
N LYS A 214 -13.69 9.57 -22.14
CA LYS A 214 -14.75 10.18 -22.95
C LYS A 214 -15.59 9.12 -23.66
N ALA A 215 -14.96 8.04 -24.15
CA ALA A 215 -15.66 6.94 -24.81
C ALA A 215 -16.59 6.20 -23.85
N LEU A 216 -16.13 5.92 -22.62
CA LEU A 216 -16.92 5.27 -21.57
C LEU A 216 -18.10 6.11 -21.11
N VAL A 217 -17.88 7.43 -20.96
CA VAL A 217 -18.96 8.38 -20.64
C VAL A 217 -19.99 8.39 -21.75
N LYS A 218 -19.55 8.52 -23.02
CA LYS A 218 -20.42 8.51 -24.19
C LYS A 218 -21.24 7.22 -24.29
N GLU A 219 -20.59 6.06 -24.23
CA GLU A 219 -21.25 4.75 -24.25
C GLU A 219 -22.32 4.63 -23.15
N THR A 220 -22.03 5.16 -21.95
CA THR A 220 -23.00 5.18 -20.85
C THR A 220 -24.13 6.18 -21.08
N TRP A 221 -23.85 7.29 -21.75
CA TRP A 221 -24.84 8.32 -22.04
C TRP A 221 -25.75 7.96 -23.22
N ASP A 222 -25.29 7.09 -24.12
CA ASP A 222 -26.06 6.55 -25.24
C ASP A 222 -27.02 5.44 -24.81
N CYS A 223 -26.85 4.89 -23.59
CA CYS A 223 -27.86 4.03 -22.99
C CYS A 223 -29.18 4.79 -22.79
N ASP A 224 -30.32 4.14 -22.99
CA ASP A 224 -31.63 4.71 -22.71
C ASP A 224 -32.38 3.94 -21.60
N PRO A 225 -32.09 4.24 -20.31
CA PRO A 225 -32.85 3.66 -19.20
C PRO A 225 -34.31 4.11 -19.24
N GLN A 226 -35.23 3.23 -18.87
CA GLN A 226 -36.65 3.59 -18.73
C GLN A 226 -36.88 4.52 -17.54
N GLY A 227 -37.81 5.48 -17.68
CA GLY A 227 -38.25 6.37 -16.61
C GLY A 227 -38.31 7.85 -16.99
N ASN A 228 -38.67 8.69 -16.03
CA ASN A 228 -38.69 10.15 -16.22
C ASN A 228 -37.25 10.71 -16.39
N PRO A 229 -37.09 11.97 -16.87
CA PRO A 229 -35.77 12.54 -17.14
C PRO A 229 -34.78 12.45 -15.96
N MET A 230 -35.24 12.68 -14.73
CA MET A 230 -34.39 12.60 -13.54
C MET A 230 -33.94 11.16 -13.23
N ILE A 231 -34.84 10.18 -13.38
CA ILE A 231 -34.52 8.76 -13.23
C ILE A 231 -33.52 8.31 -14.31
N ARG A 232 -33.65 8.83 -15.54
CA ARG A 232 -32.71 8.56 -16.65
C ARG A 232 -31.31 9.06 -16.32
N VAL A 233 -31.17 10.30 -15.85
CA VAL A 233 -29.89 10.88 -15.44
C VAL A 233 -29.26 10.11 -14.27
N TYR A 234 -30.03 9.83 -13.23
CA TYR A 234 -29.56 9.04 -12.08
C TYR A 234 -29.08 7.65 -12.49
N SER A 235 -29.82 6.98 -13.37
CA SER A 235 -29.48 5.64 -13.86
C SER A 235 -28.18 5.66 -14.67
N LYS A 236 -27.97 6.65 -15.54
CA LYS A 236 -26.72 6.84 -16.27
C LYS A 236 -25.53 7.07 -15.33
N LEU A 237 -25.69 7.90 -14.31
CA LEU A 237 -24.65 8.13 -13.30
C LEU A 237 -24.34 6.87 -12.48
N LYS A 238 -25.36 6.06 -12.15
CA LYS A 238 -25.19 4.79 -11.43
C LYS A 238 -24.46 3.75 -12.28
N ILE A 239 -24.78 3.65 -13.58
CA ILE A 239 -24.09 2.79 -14.54
C ILE A 239 -22.63 3.24 -14.71
N LEU A 240 -22.40 4.54 -14.90
CA LEU A 240 -21.07 5.12 -15.06
C LEU A 240 -20.20 4.85 -13.82
N LYS A 241 -20.75 5.06 -12.63
CA LYS A 241 -20.12 4.71 -11.36
C LYS A 241 -19.77 3.22 -11.28
N GLY A 242 -20.65 2.34 -11.77
CA GLY A 242 -20.38 0.90 -11.84
C GLY A 242 -19.20 0.58 -12.76
N LYS A 243 -19.17 1.19 -13.96
CA LYS A 243 -18.09 1.03 -14.95
C LYS A 243 -16.75 1.58 -14.44
N LEU A 244 -16.75 2.75 -13.81
CA LEU A 244 -15.57 3.35 -13.18
C LEU A 244 -15.06 2.54 -11.97
N LYS A 245 -15.94 1.83 -11.25
CA LYS A 245 -15.58 0.95 -10.12
C LYS A 245 -15.19 -0.48 -10.54
N GLY A 246 -15.58 -0.93 -11.73
CA GLY A 246 -15.37 -2.29 -12.22
C GLY A 246 -13.93 -2.54 -12.69
N LYS A 247 -13.57 -3.80 -12.93
CA LYS A 247 -12.24 -4.28 -13.36
C LYS A 247 -11.72 -3.73 -14.71
N GLY A 248 -12.38 -2.73 -15.29
CA GLY A 248 -11.98 -2.01 -16.52
C GLY A 248 -11.80 -0.51 -16.33
N GLY A 249 -11.87 0.02 -15.10
CA GLY A 249 -11.54 1.41 -14.81
C GLY A 249 -10.06 1.66 -15.06
N PHE A 250 -9.74 2.05 -16.30
CA PHE A 250 -8.57 2.88 -16.64
C PHE A 250 -7.29 2.52 -15.90
N ARG A 251 -6.87 1.26 -16.09
CA ARG A 251 -5.49 0.86 -15.81
C ARG A 251 -4.59 1.53 -16.84
N LYS A 252 -3.57 2.26 -16.37
CA LYS A 252 -2.54 2.88 -17.21
C LYS A 252 -2.04 1.90 -18.29
N ASN A 253 -2.31 2.22 -19.55
CA ASN A 253 -1.55 1.69 -20.69
C ASN A 253 -0.28 2.53 -20.83
N SER A 254 0.86 2.05 -20.32
CA SER A 254 2.16 2.64 -20.62
C SER A 254 2.87 1.82 -21.70
N ARG A 255 2.63 2.15 -22.97
CA ARG A 255 3.52 1.84 -24.11
C ARG A 255 3.47 2.94 -25.17
N GLY A 256 4.61 3.64 -25.32
CA GLY A 256 5.02 4.44 -26.50
C GLY A 256 4.31 5.79 -26.67
N ASN A 257 4.92 6.89 -27.07
CA ASN A 257 6.28 7.11 -27.55
C ASN A 257 6.58 8.63 -27.50
N THR A 258 7.85 8.96 -27.26
CA THR A 258 8.62 10.12 -27.77
C THR A 258 7.95 11.47 -27.98
N GLY A 259 8.44 12.46 -27.25
CA GLY A 259 8.30 13.88 -27.59
C GLY A 259 9.21 14.75 -26.74
N ILE A 260 10.51 14.77 -27.07
CA ILE A 260 11.39 15.89 -26.71
C ILE A 260 10.86 17.12 -27.45
N PRO A 261 10.78 18.29 -26.78
CA PRO A 261 11.26 19.50 -27.42
C PRO A 261 12.34 20.15 -26.56
N ILE A 262 13.54 20.18 -27.14
CA ILE A 262 14.53 21.22 -26.87
C ILE A 262 13.90 22.54 -27.33
N GLY A 263 13.80 23.49 -26.41
CA GLY A 263 13.38 24.86 -26.70
C GLY A 263 14.25 25.83 -25.91
N HIS A 264 15.24 26.40 -26.59
CA HIS A 264 16.03 27.54 -26.14
C HIS A 264 15.16 28.80 -25.98
N SER A 265 15.26 29.48 -24.84
CA SER A 265 15.35 30.95 -24.69
C SER A 265 16.03 31.18 -23.33
N ILE A 266 17.22 31.80 -23.19
CA ILE A 266 17.65 33.18 -23.43
C ILE A 266 16.61 34.21 -22.99
N GLY A 267 16.87 34.86 -21.85
CA GLY A 267 16.07 35.99 -21.36
C GLY A 267 16.41 36.47 -19.95
N GLN A 268 17.61 37.05 -19.80
CA GLN A 268 17.99 38.18 -18.94
C GLN A 268 17.63 38.26 -17.43
N THR A 269 18.72 38.47 -16.69
CA THR A 269 18.89 39.16 -15.41
C THR A 269 18.05 40.43 -15.22
N ARG A 270 17.64 40.68 -13.98
CA ARG A 270 17.78 42.00 -13.33
C ARG A 270 17.72 41.87 -11.80
N ASP A 271 18.84 42.24 -11.19
CA ASP A 271 18.95 42.71 -9.82
C ASP A 271 17.97 43.86 -9.55
N TYR A 272 17.42 43.90 -8.34
CA TYR A 272 17.31 45.15 -7.59
C TYR A 272 17.52 44.87 -6.11
N SER A 273 18.62 45.42 -5.61
CA SER A 273 18.93 45.66 -4.21
C SER A 273 17.98 46.67 -3.59
N HIS A 274 17.50 46.38 -2.38
CA HIS A 274 17.63 47.22 -1.19
C HIS A 274 17.58 46.34 0.06
#